data_AF-A0A328D5T3-F1
#
_entry.id   AF-A0A328D5T3-F1
#
_cell.length_a   1.000
_cell.length_b   1.000
_cell.length_c   1.000
_cell.angle_alpha   90.00
_cell.angle_beta   90.00
_cell.angle_gamma   90.00
#
_symmetry.space_group_name_H-M   'P 1'
#
loop_
_entity.id
_entity.type
_entity.pdbx_description
1 polymer ?
#
loop_
_entity_poly.entity_id
_entity_poly.type
_entity_poly.pdbx_seq_one_letter_code
_entity_poly.pdbx_strand_id
1 'polypeptide(L)'
;MKKTKVVVMKDMTRRNTGAPPTSSANNNVRYAECQRNHAANIGGHAVDGCREFMPCGAEGTAAALTCAACGCHRNFHRREDRPTLN
;
A
#
# COMPACT_ATOMS: atom_id res chain seq x y z
N MET A 1 9.80 -52.16 5.90
CA MET A 1 10.14 -51.80 4.50
C MET A 1 8.89 -51.20 3.89
N LYS A 2 8.78 -49.89 3.72
CA LYS A 2 9.08 -49.19 2.45
C LYS A 2 9.21 -47.70 2.78
N LYS A 3 10.38 -47.12 2.49
CA LYS A 3 10.67 -45.70 2.64
C LYS A 3 10.08 -44.98 1.43
N THR A 4 9.04 -44.18 1.60
CA THR A 4 8.53 -43.32 0.53
C THR A 4 9.23 -41.97 0.66
N LYS A 5 10.24 -41.75 -0.18
CA LYS A 5 10.79 -40.43 -0.46
C LYS A 5 9.80 -39.69 -1.35
N VAL A 6 9.40 -38.48 -0.97
CA VAL A 6 8.76 -37.54 -1.91
C VAL A 6 9.39 -36.16 -1.70
N VAL A 7 10.33 -35.88 -2.62
CA VAL A 7 10.86 -34.61 -3.15
C VAL A 7 10.72 -33.32 -2.33
N VAL A 8 11.89 -32.76 -1.96
CA VAL A 8 12.07 -31.34 -1.62
C VAL A 8 11.91 -30.53 -2.90
N MET A 9 10.86 -29.70 -2.98
CA MET A 9 10.72 -28.71 -4.05
C MET A 9 11.60 -27.50 -3.72
N LYS A 10 12.49 -27.22 -4.66
CA LYS A 10 13.64 -26.32 -4.58
C LYS A 10 13.21 -24.86 -4.64
N ASP A 11 13.82 -24.06 -3.77
CA ASP A 11 13.75 -22.60 -3.66
C ASP A 11 13.97 -21.91 -5.03
N MET A 12 13.03 -21.09 -5.52
CA MET A 12 13.24 -20.00 -6.49
C MET A 12 11.91 -19.32 -6.92
N THR A 13 11.35 -18.47 -6.06
CA THR A 13 10.77 -17.21 -6.54
C THR A 13 10.86 -16.17 -5.43
N ARG A 14 12.06 -15.59 -5.29
CA ARG A 14 12.17 -14.22 -4.81
C ARG A 14 11.30 -13.38 -5.75
N ARG A 15 10.04 -13.13 -5.38
CA ARG A 15 9.19 -12.15 -6.07
C ARG A 15 9.71 -10.76 -5.70
N ASN A 16 10.88 -10.44 -6.24
CA ASN A 16 11.35 -9.08 -6.43
C ASN A 16 10.63 -8.52 -7.67
N THR A 17 9.30 -8.45 -7.60
CA THR A 17 8.55 -7.54 -8.46
C THR A 17 8.64 -6.17 -7.80
N GLY A 18 9.85 -5.58 -7.86
CA GLY A 18 10.04 -4.14 -7.79
C GLY A 18 9.48 -3.49 -9.06
N ALA A 19 8.24 -3.81 -9.41
CA ALA A 19 7.48 -2.97 -10.30
C ALA A 19 7.25 -1.69 -9.49
N PRO A 20 7.83 -0.54 -9.88
CA PRO A 20 7.37 0.72 -9.30
C PRO A 20 5.85 0.74 -9.49
N PRO A 21 5.06 1.15 -8.47
CA PRO A 21 3.64 1.42 -8.73
C PRO A 21 3.64 2.36 -9.92
N THR A 22 2.96 1.94 -10.99
CA THR A 22 2.81 2.70 -12.23
C THR A 22 2.51 4.12 -11.83
N SER A 23 3.53 4.96 -11.88
CA SER A 23 3.42 6.36 -11.54
C SER A 23 2.82 6.94 -12.80
N SER A 24 1.49 6.92 -12.90
CA SER A 24 0.80 7.70 -13.91
C SER A 24 1.38 9.11 -13.83
N ALA A 25 2.12 9.41 -14.88
CA ALA A 25 2.79 10.66 -15.06
C ALA A 25 1.79 11.81 -14.86
N ASN A 26 2.26 12.89 -14.23
CA ASN A 26 1.64 14.21 -14.17
C ASN A 26 0.97 14.67 -12.86
N ASN A 27 1.27 14.10 -11.70
CA ASN A 27 1.20 14.96 -10.52
C ASN A 27 2.20 14.57 -9.44
N ASN A 28 2.83 15.60 -8.90
CA ASN A 28 4.00 15.54 -8.06
C ASN A 28 3.68 15.08 -6.62
N VAL A 29 2.70 14.20 -6.47
CA VAL A 29 1.96 14.00 -5.24
C VAL A 29 2.06 12.55 -4.83
N ARG A 30 2.73 12.29 -3.70
CA ARG A 30 2.74 11.00 -3.03
C ARG A 30 1.83 11.05 -1.82
N TYR A 31 1.19 9.93 -1.50
CA TYR A 31 0.37 9.79 -0.30
C TYR A 31 1.14 8.89 0.67
N ALA A 32 1.57 9.46 1.79
CA ALA A 32 2.40 8.77 2.78
C ALA A 32 1.51 8.13 3.86
N GLU A 33 1.64 8.61 5.11
CA GLU A 33 1.02 7.98 6.26
C GLU A 33 -0.47 8.28 6.39
N CYS A 34 -1.25 7.28 6.84
CA CYS A 34 -2.67 7.48 7.17
C CYS A 34 -2.78 8.31 8.46
N GLN A 35 -3.58 9.36 8.45
CA GLN A 35 -3.84 10.26 9.58
C GLN A 35 -5.26 10.11 10.14
N ARG A 36 -6.03 9.12 9.66
CA ARG A 36 -7.38 8.87 10.18
C ARG A 36 -7.31 8.34 11.61
N ASN A 37 -8.02 9.00 12.53
CA ASN A 37 -8.27 8.46 13.86
C ASN A 37 -9.41 7.43 13.80
N HIS A 38 -9.09 6.15 13.95
CA HIS A 38 -10.06 5.05 13.96
C HIS A 38 -10.82 4.95 15.28
N ALA A 39 -10.26 5.45 16.39
CA ALA A 39 -10.87 5.43 17.71
C ALA A 39 -11.65 6.71 18.06
N ALA A 40 -11.77 7.67 17.12
CA ALA A 40 -12.45 8.94 17.35
C ALA A 40 -13.89 8.75 17.88
N ASN A 41 -14.60 7.75 17.38
CA ASN A 41 -15.98 7.46 17.77
C ASN A 41 -16.10 6.91 19.21
N ILE A 42 -15.01 6.37 19.77
CA ILE A 42 -14.97 5.79 21.13
C ILE A 42 -14.33 6.81 22.11
N GLY A 43 -13.99 8.02 21.64
CA GLY A 43 -13.28 9.02 22.42
C GLY A 43 -11.78 8.73 22.60
N GLY A 44 -11.24 7.81 21.80
CA GLY A 44 -9.81 7.46 21.81
C GLY A 44 -9.04 8.08 20.64
N HIS A 45 -7.72 7.85 20.64
CA HIS A 45 -6.85 8.16 19.51
C HIS A 45 -6.05 6.92 19.10
N ALA A 46 -6.43 6.33 17.98
CA ALA A 46 -5.73 5.19 17.40
C ALA A 46 -5.65 5.36 15.89
N VAL A 47 -4.44 5.39 15.36
CA VAL A 47 -4.16 5.55 13.94
C VAL A 47 -3.57 4.24 13.43
N ASP A 48 -4.13 3.72 12.33
CA ASP A 48 -3.74 2.43 11.75
C ASP A 48 -2.33 2.45 11.13
N GLY A 49 -1.76 3.65 10.93
CA GLY A 49 -0.32 3.84 10.73
C GLY A 49 0.24 3.22 9.46
N CYS A 50 -0.50 3.28 8.34
CA CYS A 50 0.08 2.99 7.02
C CYS A 50 1.30 3.89 6.80
N ARG A 51 2.39 3.37 6.23
CA ARG A 51 3.58 4.18 5.92
C ARG A 51 3.57 4.71 4.49
N GLU A 52 2.92 3.98 3.60
CA GLU A 52 2.79 4.32 2.19
C GLU A 52 1.36 3.98 1.73
N PHE A 53 0.76 4.86 0.94
CA PHE A 53 -0.54 4.60 0.34
C PHE A 53 -0.41 3.53 -0.74
N MET A 54 -1.12 2.41 -0.57
CA MET A 54 -1.22 1.36 -1.58
C MET A 54 -2.65 1.34 -2.15
N PRO A 55 -2.86 1.70 -3.42
CA PRO A 55 -4.18 1.61 -4.04
C PRO A 55 -4.67 0.16 -4.11
N CYS A 56 -5.95 -0.07 -3.81
CA CYS A 56 -6.55 -1.41 -3.84
C CYS A 56 -6.94 -1.88 -5.25
N GLY A 57 -7.14 -0.95 -6.19
CA GLY A 57 -7.58 -1.25 -7.56
C GLY A 57 -6.75 -0.59 -8.67
N ALA A 58 -7.14 -0.85 -9.92
CA ALA A 58 -6.50 -0.29 -11.10
C ALA A 58 -6.65 1.23 -11.18
N GLU A 59 -5.65 1.91 -11.73
CA GLU A 59 -5.67 3.37 -11.91
C GLU A 59 -6.92 3.84 -12.65
N GLY A 60 -7.53 4.94 -12.18
CA GLY A 60 -8.79 5.46 -12.72
C GLY A 60 -10.07 4.82 -12.14
N THR A 61 -9.97 3.78 -11.32
CA THR A 61 -11.12 3.18 -10.63
C THR A 61 -11.34 3.81 -9.24
N ALA A 62 -12.56 3.70 -8.71
CA ALA A 62 -12.86 4.10 -7.33
C ALA A 62 -12.00 3.33 -6.30
N ALA A 63 -11.65 2.08 -6.61
CA ALA A 63 -10.80 1.24 -5.77
C ALA A 63 -9.34 1.74 -5.70
N ALA A 64 -8.84 2.47 -6.71
CA ALA A 64 -7.52 3.11 -6.65
C ALA A 64 -7.46 4.30 -5.68
N LEU A 65 -8.61 4.83 -5.24
CA LEU A 65 -8.67 5.90 -4.26
C LEU A 65 -8.67 5.40 -2.82
N THR A 66 -8.73 4.08 -2.63
CA THR A 66 -8.81 3.44 -1.32
C THR A 66 -7.52 2.69 -1.02
N CYS A 67 -7.01 2.87 0.20
CA CYS A 67 -5.83 2.18 0.69
C CYS A 67 -6.14 0.70 0.94
N ALA A 68 -5.36 -0.20 0.36
CA ALA A 68 -5.48 -1.63 0.55
C ALA A 68 -5.11 -2.09 1.97
N ALA A 69 -4.31 -1.30 2.70
CA ALA A 69 -3.86 -1.64 4.06
C ALA A 69 -4.90 -1.25 5.13
N CYS A 70 -5.34 0.01 5.15
CA CYS A 70 -6.26 0.51 6.19
C CYS A 70 -7.70 0.75 5.71
N GLY A 71 -8.00 0.52 4.42
CA GLY A 71 -9.32 0.78 3.83
C GLY A 71 -9.71 2.27 3.78
N CYS A 72 -8.80 3.19 4.11
CA CYS A 72 -9.08 4.62 4.11
C CYS A 72 -8.89 5.22 2.72
N HIS A 73 -9.67 6.26 2.43
CA HIS A 73 -9.49 7.04 1.22
C HIS A 73 -8.13 7.75 1.22
N ARG A 74 -7.51 7.94 0.05
CA ARG A 74 -6.21 8.63 -0.11
C ARG A 74 -6.15 10.02 0.54
N ASN A 75 -7.30 10.68 0.70
CA ASN A 75 -7.38 12.00 1.35
C ASN A 75 -7.09 11.97 2.85
N PHE A 76 -7.21 10.80 3.49
CA PHE A 76 -6.79 10.61 4.88
C PHE A 76 -5.29 10.32 4.98
N HIS A 77 -4.60 10.14 3.86
CA HIS A 77 -3.15 9.98 3.85
C HIS A 77 -2.49 11.33 3.61
N ARG A 78 -1.36 11.55 4.29
CA ARG A 78 -0.58 12.79 4.16
C ARG A 78 -0.14 12.98 2.72
N ARG A 79 -0.48 14.13 2.15
CA ARG A 79 -0.11 14.54 0.79
C ARG A 79 1.31 15.11 0.80
N GLU A 80 2.22 14.43 0.12
CA GLU A 80 3.60 14.84 -0.09
C GLU A 80 3.71 15.37 -1.52
N ASP A 81 3.70 16.69 -1.68
CA ASP A 81 4.08 17.32 -2.94
C ASP A 81 5.63 17.31 -3.01
N ARG A 82 6.22 16.55 -3.94
CA ARG A 82 7.67 16.65 -4.16
C ARG A 82 7.93 18.06 -4.69
N PRO A 83 8.96 18.78 -4.24
CA PRO A 83 9.27 20.07 -4.83
C PRO A 83 9.69 19.87 -6.29
N THR A 84 9.01 20.54 -7.23
CA THR A 84 9.59 20.79 -8.55
C THR A 84 10.76 21.72 -8.33
N LEU A 85 12.00 21.25 -8.52
CA LEU A 85 13.17 22.14 -8.53
C LEU A 85 12.93 23.17 -9.64
N ASN A 86 12.92 24.45 -9.28
CA ASN A 86 12.96 25.56 -10.23
C ASN A 86 14.39 25.79 -10.72
#